data_AF-A0A2T1EFS9-F1
#
_entry.id   AF-A0A2T1EFS9-F1
#
_cell.length_a   1.000
_cell.length_b   1.000
_cell.length_c   1.000
_cell.angle_alpha   90.00
_cell.angle_beta   90.00
_cell.angle_gamma   90.00
#
_symmetry.space_group_name_H-M   'P 1'
#
loop_
_entity.id
_entity.type
_entity.pdbx_description
1 polymer ?
#
loop_
_entity_poly.entity_id
_entity_poly.type
_entity_poly.pdbx_seq_one_letter_code
_entity_poly.pdbx_strand_id
1 'polypeptide(L)' 'MGRAVFLKVNRHQFKCAPCGKPFSETFTFLGQQRKQTDRFAAMIVEQVIHRDLHNVGQQND' A
#
# COMPACT_ATOMS: atom_id res chain seq x y z
N MET A 1 3.61 -30.44 16.31
CA MET A 1 2.60 -29.42 15.92
C MET A 1 3.03 -28.07 16.48
N GLY A 2 3.56 -27.19 15.65
CA GLY A 2 3.95 -25.83 16.06
C GLY A 2 2.79 -24.86 15.86
N ARG A 3 2.35 -24.19 16.94
CA ARG A 3 1.39 -23.08 16.81
C ARG A 3 2.13 -21.88 16.22
N ALA A 4 1.60 -21.32 15.13
CA ALA A 4 2.09 -20.05 14.61
C ALA A 4 1.81 -18.95 15.64
N VAL A 5 2.86 -18.42 16.25
CA VAL A 5 2.79 -17.29 17.18
C VAL A 5 3.16 -16.04 16.41
N PHE A 6 2.23 -15.10 16.29
CA PHE A 6 2.52 -13.79 15.73
C PHE A 6 3.30 -12.97 16.76
N LEU A 7 4.55 -12.63 16.45
CA LEU A 7 5.32 -11.69 17.26
C LEU A 7 4.71 -10.30 17.07
N LYS A 8 4.01 -9.79 18.08
CA LYS A 8 3.56 -8.39 18.10
C LYS A 8 4.78 -7.50 18.32
N VAL A 9 5.48 -7.18 17.24
CA VAL A 9 6.55 -6.17 17.28
C VAL A 9 5.88 -4.82 17.51
N ASN A 10 6.16 -4.20 18.65
CA ASN A 10 5.84 -2.78 18.83
C ASN A 10 6.61 -2.01 17.76
N ARG A 11 5.92 -1.51 16.72
CA ARG A 11 6.50 -0.56 15.76
C ARG A 11 7.17 0.52 16.59
N HIS A 12 8.48 0.72 16.43
CA HIS A 12 9.22 1.77 17.14
C HIS A 12 8.55 3.12 16.86
N GLN A 13 7.69 3.56 17.77
CA GLN A 13 7.16 4.91 17.77
C GLN A 13 8.27 5.83 18.27
N PHE A 14 8.51 6.92 17.56
CA PHE A 14 9.43 7.96 18.03
C PHE A 14 8.95 8.44 19.40
N LYS A 15 9.88 8.59 20.34
CA LYS A 15 9.58 9.07 21.70
C LYS A 15 10.25 10.41 21.89
N CYS A 16 9.50 11.36 22.47
CA CYS A 16 10.04 12.65 22.85
C CYS A 16 11.14 12.43 23.90
N ALA A 17 12.37 12.90 23.66
CA ALA A 17 13.46 12.66 24.61
C ALA A 17 13.21 13.31 25.99
N PRO A 18 12.67 14.55 26.09
CA PRO A 18 12.31 15.15 27.37
C PRO A 18 11.19 14.45 28.15
N CYS A 19 10.07 14.09 27.51
CA CYS A 19 8.87 13.62 28.22
C CYS A 19 8.53 12.15 28.00
N GLY A 20 9.26 11.43 27.15
CA GLY A 20 9.10 9.99 26.88
C GLY A 20 7.83 9.60 26.14
N LYS A 21 6.93 10.54 25.86
CA LYS A 21 5.65 10.28 25.19
C LYS A 21 5.88 9.91 23.71
N PRO A 22 5.14 8.91 23.19
CA PRO A 22 5.19 8.58 21.78
C PRO A 22 4.60 9.71 20.94
N PHE A 23 5.19 9.95 19.77
CA PHE A 23 4.65 10.87 18.78
C PHE A 23 4.80 10.29 17.37
N SER A 24 3.89 10.70 16.51
CA SER A 24 3.91 10.40 15.08
C SER A 24 4.12 11.71 14.36
N GLU A 25 5.30 11.93 13.79
CA GLU A 25 5.59 13.11 12.99
C GLU A 25 5.41 12.79 11.50
N THR A 26 4.63 13.61 10.81
CA THR A 26 4.53 13.58 9.36
C THR A 26 5.76 14.26 8.78
N PHE A 27 6.72 13.47 8.29
CA PHE A 27 7.89 14.00 7.61
C PHE A 27 7.46 14.64 6.29
N THR A 28 7.48 15.97 6.20
CA THR A 28 7.05 16.72 5.01
C THR A 28 7.88 16.41 3.76
N PHE A 29 9.10 15.90 3.92
CA PHE A 29 9.96 15.44 2.84
C PHE A 29 9.64 14.00 2.37
N LEU A 30 9.01 13.19 3.22
CA LEU A 30 8.49 11.89 2.81
C LEU A 30 7.12 12.13 2.21
N GLY A 31 6.97 11.88 0.91
CA GLY A 31 5.66 11.93 0.25
C GLY A 31 4.63 11.05 0.95
N GLN A 32 3.35 11.23 0.61
CA GLN A 32 2.27 10.43 1.20
C GLN A 32 2.55 8.92 1.07
N GLN A 33 2.15 8.17 2.09
CA GLN A 33 2.27 6.72 2.08
C GLN A 33 1.52 6.15 0.86
N ARG A 34 2.26 5.53 -0.06
CA ARG A 34 1.66 4.94 -1.26
C ARG A 34 0.74 3.78 -0.84
N LYS A 35 -0.49 3.77 -1.37
CA LYS A 35 -1.43 2.66 -1.18
C LYS A 35 -1.08 1.42 -2.02
N GLN A 36 -0.41 1.63 -3.14
CA GLN A 36 -0.03 0.58 -4.09
C GLN A 36 1.36 0.84 -4.68
N THR A 37 1.94 -0.21 -5.27
CA THR A 37 3.19 -0.10 -6.04
C THR A 37 2.92 0.35 -7.47
N ASP A 38 3.90 0.97 -8.10
CA ASP A 38 3.79 1.44 -9.49
C ASP A 38 3.52 0.26 -10.45
N ARG A 39 4.13 -0.90 -10.17
CA ARG A 39 3.87 -2.15 -10.92
C ARG A 39 2.40 -2.56 -10.85
N PHE A 40 1.80 -2.49 -9.66
CA PHE A 40 0.39 -2.84 -9.50
C PHE A 40 -0.52 -1.84 -10.21
N ALA A 41 -0.17 -0.55 -10.15
CA ALA A 41 -0.89 0.48 -10.91
C ALA A 41 -0.87 0.20 -12.42
N ALA A 42 0.30 -0.12 -12.98
CA ALA A 42 0.46 -0.45 -14.40
C ALA A 42 -0.36 -1.69 -14.80
N MET A 43 -0.34 -2.74 -13.98
CA MET A 43 -1.12 -3.96 -14.21
C MET A 43 -2.63 -3.69 -14.26
N ILE A 44 -3.15 -2.82 -13.38
CA ILE A 44 -4.57 -2.45 -13.40
C ILE A 44 -4.93 -1.70 -14.68
N VAL A 45 -4.09 -0.75 -15.11
CA VAL A 45 -4.32 -0.01 -16.37
C VAL A 45 -4.35 -0.96 -17.56
N GLU A 46 -3.41 -1.89 -17.63
CA GLU A 46 -3.36 -2.89 -18.70
C GLU A 46 -4.59 -3.80 -18.71
N GLN A 47 -5.08 -4.23 -17.53
CA GLN A 47 -6.30 -5.03 -17.42
C GLN A 47 -7.54 -4.28 -17.88
N VAL A 48 -7.66 -3.00 -17.55
CA VAL A 48 -8.79 -2.16 -17.99
C VAL A 48 -8.78 -2.02 -19.51
N ILE A 49 -7.64 -1.67 -20.10
CA ILE A 49 -7.51 -1.52 -21.56
C ILE A 49 -7.88 -2.82 -22.28
N HIS A 50 -7.36 -3.97 -21.83
CA HIS A 50 -7.69 -5.26 -22.44
C HIS A 50 -9.17 -5.61 -22.33
N ARG A 51 -9.80 -5.32 -21.18
CA ARG A 51 -11.25 -5.57 -21.01
C ARG A 51 -12.08 -4.68 -21.93
N ASP A 52 -11.73 -3.41 -22.06
CA ASP A 52 -12.47 -2.49 -22.92
C ASP A 52 -12.40 -2.93 -24.39
N LEU A 53 -11.20 -3.30 -24.87
CA LEU A 53 -11.02 -3.84 -26.23
C LEU A 53 -11.84 -5.11 -26.48
N HIS A 54 -11.83 -6.05 -25.53
CA HIS A 54 -12.62 -7.27 -25.61
C HIS A 54 -14.13 -6.97 -25.68
N ASN A 55 -14.62 -6.05 -24.85
CA ASN A 55 -16.03 -5.69 -24.81
C ASN A 55 -16.50 -5.05 -26.11
N VAL A 56 -15.69 -4.17 -26.71
CA VAL A 56 -15.99 -3.54 -28.00
C VAL A 56 -16.01 -4.59 -29.12
N GLY A 57 -15.09 -5.55 -29.11
CA GLY A 57 -15.10 -6.66 -30.07
C GLY A 57 -16.42 -7.44 -30.00
N GLN A 58 -16.82 -7.88 -28.80
CA GLN A 58 -18.06 -8.63 -28.61
C GLN A 58 -19.34 -7.85 -28.95
N GLN A 59 -19.32 -6.52 -28.87
CA GLN A 59 -20.51 -5.70 -29.18
C GLN A 59 -20.71 -5.49 -30.69
N ASN A 60 -19.66 -5.64 -31.51
CA ASN A 60 -19.71 -5.38 -32.94
C ASN A 60 -19.73 -6.66 -33.81
N ASP A 61 -19.72 -7.84 -33.19
CA ASP A 61 -19.99 -9.14 -33.83
C ASP A 61 -21.50 -9.43 -33.91
#